data_AF-A0A1G2E9A1-F1
#
_entry.id   AF-A0A1G2E9A1-F1
#
_cell.length_a   1.000
_cell.length_b   1.000
_cell.length_c   1.000
_cell.angle_alpha   90.00
_cell.angle_beta   90.00
_cell.angle_gamma   90.00
#
_symmetry.space_group_name_H-M   'P 1'
#
loop_
_entity.id
_entity.type
_entity.pdbx_description
1 polymer ?
#
loop_
_entity_poly.entity_id
_entity_poly.type
_entity_poly.pdbx_seq_one_letter_code
_entity_poly.pdbx_strand_id
1 'polypeptide(L)'
;MVSIKGLDKAEVLAALYNRAITGGMGFMQYNPTPMTVEQAREIFRYYFERVTVTKKFLFWKWEIEKRPAVKYIYFNYLGGRPMKVDLTSDEEFDASRYDDPDYNGEGAAEDAIKSLRETGDVNPSTTRVAHLIGVLDAAKMTRSRLGEKSKREQDVEIPGVGTFNTFRLGLDDMAGVLGPKIDEAERRLHSDE
;
A
#
# COMPACT_ATOMS: atom_id res chain seq x y z
N MET A 1 0.52 -11.85 -13.31
CA MET A 1 1.68 -12.34 -12.52
C MET A 1 2.87 -11.47 -12.86
N VAL A 2 3.61 -11.00 -11.87
CA VAL A 2 4.83 -10.19 -12.05
C VAL A 2 6.03 -10.97 -11.53
N SER A 3 7.06 -11.14 -12.35
CA SER A 3 8.25 -11.91 -11.99
C SER A 3 9.27 -11.11 -11.19
N ILE A 4 9.64 -11.62 -10.03
CA ILE A 4 10.67 -11.08 -9.13
C ILE A 4 11.89 -11.99 -9.02
N LYS A 5 11.97 -13.03 -9.87
CA LYS A 5 13.09 -13.97 -9.91
C LYS A 5 14.43 -13.23 -9.98
N GLY A 6 15.33 -13.62 -9.09
CA GLY A 6 16.70 -13.11 -9.00
C GLY A 6 16.83 -11.69 -8.44
N LEU A 7 15.75 -11.09 -7.94
CA LEU A 7 15.79 -9.81 -7.22
C LEU A 7 15.84 -10.03 -5.71
N ASP A 8 16.47 -9.10 -4.99
CA ASP A 8 16.40 -9.06 -3.55
C ASP A 8 14.99 -8.64 -3.09
N LYS A 9 14.42 -9.37 -2.13
CA LYS A 9 13.05 -9.12 -1.65
C LYS A 9 12.87 -7.74 -1.02
N ALA A 10 13.91 -7.20 -0.38
CA ALA A 10 13.84 -5.87 0.21
C ALA A 10 13.86 -4.79 -0.87
N GLU A 11 14.63 -4.98 -1.95
CA GLU A 11 14.58 -4.09 -3.12
C GLU A 11 13.21 -4.12 -3.80
N VAL A 12 12.62 -5.31 -3.97
CA VAL A 12 11.26 -5.48 -4.50
C VAL A 12 10.24 -4.73 -3.63
N LEU A 13 10.27 -4.93 -2.31
CA LEU A 13 9.35 -4.26 -1.40
C LEU A 13 9.51 -2.73 -1.44
N ALA A 14 10.76 -2.24 -1.43
CA ALA A 14 11.04 -0.81 -1.49
C ALA A 14 10.58 -0.19 -2.82
N ALA A 15 10.86 -0.83 -3.96
CA ALA A 15 10.42 -0.37 -5.27
C ALA A 15 8.89 -0.28 -5.38
N LEU A 16 8.19 -1.33 -4.93
CA LEU A 16 6.72 -1.34 -4.90
C LEU A 16 6.18 -0.27 -3.94
N TYR A 17 6.78 -0.08 -2.76
CA TYR A 17 6.35 0.94 -1.81
C TYR A 17 6.52 2.36 -2.39
N ASN A 18 7.67 2.63 -3.01
CA ASN A 18 8.01 3.93 -3.57
C ASN A 18 7.11 4.29 -4.76
N ARG A 19 6.70 3.28 -5.54
CA ARG A 19 5.73 3.43 -6.63
C ARG A 19 4.29 3.58 -6.15
N ALA A 20 3.95 2.97 -5.01
CA ALA A 20 2.58 2.95 -4.51
C ALA A 20 2.11 4.36 -4.14
N ILE A 21 0.84 4.66 -4.39
CA ILE A 21 0.22 5.93 -4.03
C ILE A 21 -0.40 5.84 -2.63
N THR A 22 -0.83 6.95 -2.05
CA THR A 22 -1.66 6.93 -0.84
C THR A 22 -3.11 6.63 -1.18
N GLY A 23 -3.75 5.71 -0.46
CA GLY A 23 -5.15 5.35 -0.69
C GLY A 23 -5.93 5.10 0.61
N GLY A 24 -7.24 5.34 0.55
CA GLY A 24 -8.17 5.08 1.65
C GLY A 24 -7.85 5.83 2.95
N MET A 25 -8.04 5.17 4.09
CA MET A 25 -7.69 5.72 5.42
C MET A 25 -6.19 5.82 5.69
N GLY A 26 -5.34 5.41 4.73
CA GLY A 26 -3.89 5.47 4.84
C GLY A 26 -3.32 6.89 5.00
N PHE A 27 -4.09 7.92 4.67
CA PHE A 27 -3.69 9.33 4.84
C PHE A 27 -3.29 9.67 6.29
N MET A 28 -3.86 9.01 7.30
CA MET A 28 -3.54 9.26 8.72
C MET A 28 -2.12 8.84 9.10
N GLN A 29 -1.52 7.95 8.31
CA GLN A 29 -0.17 7.42 8.53
C GLN A 29 0.77 7.78 7.37
N TYR A 30 0.37 8.73 6.51
CA TYR A 30 1.13 9.04 5.31
C TYR A 30 2.52 9.56 5.65
N ASN A 31 3.52 8.91 5.06
CA ASN A 31 4.88 9.39 5.00
C ASN A 31 5.26 9.62 3.52
N PRO A 32 5.63 10.86 3.14
CA PRO A 32 6.08 11.15 1.78
C PRO A 32 7.48 10.60 1.48
N THR A 33 8.23 10.21 2.52
CA THR A 33 9.61 9.74 2.38
C THR A 33 9.63 8.37 1.67
N PRO A 34 10.44 8.21 0.61
CA PRO A 34 10.63 6.91 -0.02
C PRO A 34 11.29 5.93 0.96
N MET A 35 10.93 4.66 0.86
CA MET A 35 11.56 3.55 1.56
C MET A 35 12.92 3.23 0.94
N THR A 36 13.93 3.14 1.80
CA THR A 36 15.26 2.61 1.47
C THR A 36 15.27 1.09 1.52
N VAL A 37 16.26 0.47 0.87
CA VAL A 37 16.43 -0.98 0.90
C VAL A 37 16.70 -1.47 2.33
N GLU A 38 17.45 -0.70 3.12
CA GLU A 38 17.77 -1.02 4.51
C GLU A 38 16.51 -1.06 5.38
N GLN A 39 15.62 -0.08 5.23
CA GLN A 39 14.33 -0.07 5.92
C GLN A 39 13.48 -1.28 5.51
N ALA A 40 13.43 -1.62 4.22
CA ALA A 40 12.74 -2.82 3.75
C ALA A 40 13.36 -4.10 4.34
N ARG A 41 14.69 -4.19 4.42
CA ARG A 41 15.39 -5.32 5.06
C ARG A 41 15.04 -5.43 6.54
N GLU A 42 14.96 -4.33 7.26
CA GLU A 42 14.53 -4.32 8.66
C GLU A 42 13.10 -4.80 8.84
N ILE A 43 12.20 -4.45 7.92
CA ILE A 43 10.83 -4.98 7.91
C ILE A 43 10.87 -6.50 7.76
N PHE A 44 11.56 -7.02 6.74
CA PHE A 44 11.70 -8.47 6.57
C PHE A 44 12.34 -9.13 7.79
N ARG A 45 13.38 -8.53 8.35
CA ARG A 45 14.04 -8.99 9.57
C ARG A 45 13.04 -9.13 10.72
N TYR A 46 12.18 -8.13 10.94
CA TYR A 46 11.11 -8.22 11.94
C TYR A 46 10.16 -9.40 11.71
N TYR A 47 9.81 -9.69 10.45
CA TYR A 47 8.95 -10.84 10.11
C TYR A 47 9.68 -12.19 10.26
N PHE A 48 10.97 -12.28 9.93
CA PHE A 48 11.72 -13.54 9.88
C PHE A 48 12.50 -13.89 11.15
N GLU A 49 12.99 -12.91 11.92
CA GLU A 49 13.76 -13.16 13.15
C GLU A 49 12.89 -13.68 14.30
N ARG A 50 11.57 -13.60 14.16
CA ARG A 50 10.68 -14.36 15.04
C ARG A 50 10.79 -15.82 14.63
N VAL A 51 11.50 -16.60 15.45
CA VAL A 51 11.54 -18.05 15.34
C VAL A 51 10.58 -18.62 16.37
N THR A 52 9.60 -19.39 15.93
CA THR A 52 8.79 -20.19 16.84
C THR A 52 9.64 -21.38 17.28
N VAL A 53 10.00 -21.41 18.57
CA VAL A 53 10.70 -22.55 19.16
C VAL A 53 9.66 -23.45 19.80
N THR A 54 9.42 -24.62 19.21
CA THR A 54 8.56 -25.64 19.80
C THR A 54 9.42 -26.73 20.40
N LYS A 55 9.20 -27.01 21.69
CA LYS A 55 9.84 -28.13 22.38
C LYS A 55 8.89 -29.32 22.33
N LYS A 56 9.27 -30.39 21.64
CA LYS A 56 8.51 -31.64 21.59
C LYS A 56 9.20 -32.69 22.44
N PHE A 57 8.41 -33.49 23.15
CA PHE A 57 8.90 -34.69 23.82
C PHE A 57 8.45 -35.90 23.01
N LEU A 58 9.40 -36.60 22.39
CA LEU A 58 9.12 -37.75 21.53
C LEU A 58 10.19 -38.82 21.81
N PHE A 59 9.79 -40.09 21.92
CA PHE A 59 10.70 -41.23 22.16
C PHE A 59 11.73 -40.99 23.27
N TRP A 60 11.26 -40.55 24.45
CA TRP A 60 12.10 -40.29 25.64
C TRP A 60 13.17 -39.21 25.46
N LYS A 61 13.08 -38.38 24.41
CA LYS A 61 14.01 -37.30 24.11
C LYS A 61 13.27 -35.98 23.91
N TRP A 62 13.91 -34.89 24.31
CA TRP A 62 13.47 -33.55 23.97
C TRP A 62 14.02 -33.15 22.60
N GLU A 63 13.13 -32.80 21.69
CA GLU A 63 13.48 -32.20 20.39
C GLU A 63 13.11 -30.72 20.39
N ILE A 64 14.02 -29.91 19.85
CA ILE A 64 13.81 -28.48 19.64
C ILE A 64 13.56 -28.26 18.16
N GLU A 65 12.35 -27.85 17.81
CA GLU A 65 11.98 -27.48 16.45
C GLU A 65 11.96 -25.95 16.35
N LYS A 66 12.80 -25.40 15.47
CA LYS A 66 12.81 -23.98 15.11
C LYS A 66 12.09 -23.82 13.79
N ARG A 67 11.02 -23.02 13.77
CA ARG A 67 10.32 -22.66 12.52
C ARG A 67 10.35 -21.14 12.34
N PRO A 68 10.44 -20.62 11.11
CA PRO A 68 10.12 -19.22 10.87
C PRO A 68 8.71 -18.95 11.39
N ALA A 69 8.51 -17.87 12.14
CA ALA A 69 7.21 -17.56 12.72
C ALA A 69 6.16 -17.25 11.66
N VAL A 70 6.58 -16.91 10.44
CA VAL A 70 5.69 -16.43 9.39
C VAL A 70 5.82 -17.34 8.17
N LYS A 71 4.71 -18.00 7.83
CA LYS A 71 4.58 -18.86 6.66
C LYS A 71 4.36 -18.08 5.36
N TYR A 72 3.79 -16.87 5.47
CA TYR A 72 3.40 -16.03 4.34
C TYR A 72 3.81 -14.57 4.54
N ILE A 73 4.38 -13.96 3.52
CA ILE A 73 4.87 -12.57 3.57
C ILE A 73 3.90 -11.70 2.79
N TYR A 74 2.75 -11.45 3.39
CA TYR A 74 1.71 -10.62 2.79
C TYR A 74 1.68 -9.23 3.41
N PHE A 75 1.83 -8.21 2.57
CA PHE A 75 1.72 -6.81 2.95
C PHE A 75 0.39 -6.27 2.48
N ASN A 76 -0.55 -6.00 3.39
CA ASN A 76 -1.82 -5.38 3.01
C ASN A 76 -1.64 -3.86 2.84
N TYR A 77 -1.03 -3.22 3.83
CA TYR A 77 -0.69 -1.80 3.84
C TYR A 77 0.69 -1.61 4.45
N LEU A 78 1.40 -0.58 4.01
CA LEU A 78 2.67 -0.18 4.57
C LEU A 78 2.76 1.34 4.53
N GLY A 79 3.01 1.99 5.67
CA GLY A 79 3.16 3.45 5.75
C GLY A 79 2.04 4.27 5.10
N GLY A 80 0.78 3.83 5.25
CA GLY A 80 -0.39 4.48 4.64
C GLY A 80 -0.60 4.18 3.15
N ARG A 81 0.22 3.31 2.54
CA ARG A 81 0.11 2.92 1.13
C ARG A 81 -0.50 1.51 1.01
N PRO A 82 -1.50 1.30 0.14
CA PRO A 82 -2.07 0.00 -0.16
C PRO A 82 -1.05 -0.83 -0.94
N MET A 83 -0.57 -1.89 -0.31
CA MET A 83 0.40 -2.80 -0.91
C MET A 83 -0.34 -4.01 -1.51
N LYS A 84 -1.14 -4.71 -0.71
CA LYS A 84 -1.87 -5.92 -1.11
C LYS A 84 -1.02 -6.96 -1.88
N VAL A 85 0.28 -7.06 -1.58
CA VAL A 85 1.20 -7.98 -2.26
C VAL A 85 1.58 -9.15 -1.36
N ASP A 86 1.64 -10.35 -1.96
CA ASP A 86 2.21 -11.54 -1.35
C ASP A 86 3.62 -11.78 -1.92
N LEU A 87 4.64 -11.55 -1.10
CA LEU A 87 6.06 -11.75 -1.44
C LEU A 87 6.61 -13.04 -0.81
N THR A 88 5.76 -14.05 -0.57
CA THR A 88 6.23 -15.34 -0.03
C THR A 88 7.15 -16.04 -1.02
N SER A 89 6.80 -16.06 -2.31
CA SER A 89 7.60 -16.63 -3.39
C SER A 89 8.84 -15.78 -3.71
N ASP A 90 9.91 -16.42 -4.17
CA ASP A 90 11.12 -15.74 -4.69
C ASP A 90 11.06 -15.53 -6.22
N GLU A 91 10.03 -16.05 -6.90
CA GLU A 91 9.97 -16.12 -8.37
C GLU A 91 9.01 -15.10 -8.98
N GLU A 92 7.81 -14.97 -8.40
CA GLU A 92 6.72 -14.13 -8.92
C GLU A 92 5.65 -13.90 -7.86
N PHE A 93 4.78 -12.90 -8.09
CA PHE A 93 3.58 -12.65 -7.29
C PHE A 93 2.39 -12.23 -8.16
N ASP A 94 1.19 -12.36 -7.61
CA ASP A 94 -0.02 -11.81 -8.23
C ASP A 94 -0.16 -10.32 -7.89
N ALA A 95 -0.03 -9.47 -8.90
CA ALA A 95 -0.12 -8.02 -8.76
C ALA A 95 -1.55 -7.47 -8.88
N SER A 96 -2.56 -8.31 -9.18
CA SER A 96 -3.93 -7.87 -9.48
C SER A 96 -4.53 -6.91 -8.45
N ARG A 97 -4.22 -7.12 -7.15
CA ARG A 97 -4.68 -6.24 -6.07
C ARG A 97 -3.81 -5.01 -5.84
N TYR A 98 -2.51 -5.10 -6.14
CA TYR A 98 -1.63 -3.94 -6.09
C TYR A 98 -2.00 -2.97 -7.22
N ASP A 99 -2.21 -3.49 -8.43
CA ASP A 99 -2.54 -2.77 -9.67
C ASP A 99 -4.02 -2.35 -9.78
N ASP A 100 -4.75 -2.46 -8.68
CA ASP A 100 -6.16 -2.09 -8.64
C ASP A 100 -6.29 -0.58 -9.03
N PRO A 101 -7.14 -0.24 -10.03
CA PRO A 101 -7.27 1.12 -10.57
C PRO A 101 -7.62 2.19 -9.55
N ASP A 102 -8.32 1.82 -8.47
CA ASP A 102 -8.66 2.74 -7.37
C ASP A 102 -7.48 3.00 -6.42
N TYR A 103 -6.37 2.28 -6.62
CA TYR A 103 -5.14 2.40 -5.85
C TYR A 103 -3.95 2.71 -6.78
N ASN A 104 -3.06 1.76 -7.07
CA ASN A 104 -1.79 2.10 -7.72
C ASN A 104 -1.88 2.22 -9.25
N GLY A 105 -2.99 1.76 -9.85
CA GLY A 105 -3.23 1.78 -11.29
C GLY A 105 -2.75 0.50 -11.99
N GLU A 106 -3.38 0.20 -13.13
CA GLU A 106 -3.06 -0.99 -13.92
C GLU A 106 -1.59 -0.98 -14.37
N GLY A 107 -0.88 -2.10 -14.18
CA GLY A 107 0.53 -2.27 -14.58
C GLY A 107 1.55 -1.60 -13.66
N ALA A 108 1.13 -0.94 -12.57
CA ALA A 108 2.04 -0.20 -11.70
C ALA A 108 3.13 -1.09 -11.06
N ALA A 109 2.80 -2.32 -10.69
CA ALA A 109 3.75 -3.29 -10.17
C ALA A 109 4.78 -3.70 -11.23
N GLU A 110 4.34 -3.98 -12.46
CA GLU A 110 5.23 -4.36 -13.55
C GLU A 110 6.19 -3.21 -13.89
N ASP A 111 5.69 -1.98 -13.95
CA ASP A 111 6.50 -0.77 -14.15
C ASP A 111 7.54 -0.58 -13.06
N ALA A 112 7.17 -0.80 -11.78
CA ALA A 112 8.10 -0.69 -10.65
C ALA A 112 9.23 -1.72 -10.76
N ILE A 113 8.88 -2.98 -11.02
CA ILE A 113 9.86 -4.07 -11.13
C ILE A 113 10.74 -3.92 -12.37
N LYS A 114 10.17 -3.49 -13.49
CA LYS A 114 10.93 -3.17 -14.70
C LYS A 114 11.94 -2.05 -14.44
N SER A 115 11.50 -0.95 -13.82
CA SER A 115 12.37 0.17 -13.49
C SER A 115 13.50 -0.24 -12.54
N LEU A 116 13.20 -1.07 -11.53
CA LEU A 116 14.20 -1.63 -10.62
C LEU A 116 15.22 -2.48 -11.39
N ARG A 117 14.77 -3.35 -12.30
CA ARG A 117 15.67 -4.19 -13.11
C ARG A 117 16.57 -3.38 -14.04
N GLU A 118 16.04 -2.32 -14.65
CA GLU A 118 16.76 -1.49 -15.62
C GLU A 118 17.77 -0.55 -14.95
N THR A 119 17.44 -0.03 -13.76
CA THR A 119 18.22 1.03 -13.11
C THR A 119 19.01 0.57 -11.88
N GLY A 120 18.58 -0.51 -11.22
CA GLY A 120 19.06 -0.89 -9.89
C GLY A 120 18.66 0.08 -8.77
N ASP A 121 17.87 1.12 -9.08
CA ASP A 121 17.36 2.08 -8.12
C ASP A 121 15.93 1.68 -7.70
N VAL A 122 15.67 1.70 -6.39
CA VAL A 122 14.33 1.45 -5.84
C VAL A 122 13.42 2.68 -5.88
N ASN A 123 13.96 3.84 -6.25
CA ASN A 123 13.21 5.08 -6.39
C ASN A 123 13.70 5.94 -7.57
N PRO A 124 13.71 5.42 -8.82
CA PRO A 124 14.12 6.19 -10.00
C PRO A 124 13.15 7.34 -10.27
N SER A 125 13.57 8.31 -11.08
CA SER A 125 12.75 9.49 -11.41
C SER A 125 11.38 9.13 -12.00
N THR A 126 11.29 8.08 -12.82
CA THR A 126 10.04 7.56 -13.38
C THR A 126 9.05 7.15 -12.28
N THR A 127 9.53 6.42 -11.27
CA THR A 127 8.75 6.02 -10.09
C THR A 127 8.29 7.22 -9.28
N ARG A 128 9.16 8.21 -9.06
CA ARG A 128 8.83 9.44 -8.34
C ARG A 128 7.74 10.23 -9.05
N VAL A 129 7.88 10.42 -10.37
CA VAL A 129 6.90 11.15 -11.19
C VAL A 129 5.55 10.42 -11.15
N ALA A 130 5.53 9.10 -11.33
CA ALA A 130 4.28 8.33 -11.28
C ALA A 130 3.59 8.41 -9.90
N HIS A 131 4.36 8.36 -8.80
CA HIS A 131 3.83 8.58 -7.46
C HIS A 131 3.19 9.98 -7.31
N LEU A 132 3.89 11.03 -7.76
CA LEU A 132 3.42 12.41 -7.68
C LEU A 132 2.15 12.64 -8.52
N ILE A 133 2.07 12.06 -9.72
CA ILE A 133 0.85 12.11 -10.55
C ILE A 133 -0.34 11.49 -9.81
N GLY A 134 -0.16 10.31 -9.21
CA GLY A 134 -1.24 9.67 -8.45
C GLY A 134 -1.67 10.46 -7.22
N VAL A 135 -0.72 11.12 -6.53
CA VAL A 135 -1.05 12.04 -5.42
C VAL A 135 -1.83 13.25 -5.92
N LEU A 136 -1.46 13.81 -7.08
CA LEU A 136 -2.19 14.93 -7.69
C LEU A 136 -3.61 14.53 -8.09
N ASP A 137 -3.80 13.37 -8.69
CA ASP A 137 -5.12 12.90 -9.10
C ASP A 137 -6.02 12.64 -7.90
N ALA A 138 -5.47 12.08 -6.82
CA ALA A 138 -6.19 11.94 -5.55
C ALA A 138 -6.58 13.31 -4.96
N ALA A 139 -5.68 14.31 -5.03
CA ALA A 139 -5.95 15.67 -4.58
C ALA A 139 -7.07 16.33 -5.40
N LYS A 140 -7.01 16.24 -6.73
CA LYS A 140 -8.05 16.75 -7.65
C LYS A 140 -9.40 16.09 -7.43
N MET A 141 -9.42 14.76 -7.25
CA MET A 141 -10.65 14.03 -6.93
C MET A 141 -11.24 14.49 -5.59
N THR A 142 -10.39 14.71 -4.59
CA THR A 142 -10.83 15.24 -3.29
C THR A 142 -11.38 16.66 -3.44
N ARG A 143 -10.70 17.50 -4.24
CA ARG A 143 -11.11 18.87 -4.55
C ARG A 143 -12.48 18.92 -5.21
N SER A 144 -12.76 18.04 -6.17
CA SER A 144 -14.05 17.99 -6.88
C SER A 144 -15.20 17.58 -5.95
N ARG A 145 -14.92 16.79 -4.91
CA ARG A 145 -15.92 16.32 -3.94
C ARG A 145 -16.06 17.18 -2.70
N LEU A 146 -15.21 18.19 -2.55
CA LEU A 146 -15.12 18.98 -1.32
C LEU A 146 -16.42 19.75 -0.99
N GLY A 147 -17.27 20.02 -1.98
CA GLY A 147 -18.59 20.63 -1.77
C GLY A 147 -19.75 19.65 -1.65
N GLU A 148 -19.50 18.33 -1.70
CA GLU A 148 -20.55 17.33 -1.57
C GLU A 148 -21.11 17.33 -0.16
N LYS A 149 -22.43 17.50 -0.05
CA LYS A 149 -23.14 17.49 1.23
C LYS A 149 -23.51 16.08 1.67
N SER A 150 -23.52 15.87 2.98
CA SER A 150 -24.11 14.66 3.56
C SER A 150 -25.61 14.57 3.22
N LYS A 151 -26.06 13.39 2.79
CA LYS A 151 -27.47 13.16 2.42
C LYS A 151 -27.94 11.76 2.80
N ARG A 152 -29.24 11.62 3.06
CA ARG A 152 -29.89 10.32 3.23
C ARG A 152 -29.96 9.61 1.86
N GLU A 153 -29.65 8.33 1.85
CA GLU A 153 -29.80 7.46 0.69
C GLU A 153 -31.01 6.54 0.83
N GLN A 154 -31.25 5.71 -0.18
CA GLN A 154 -32.35 4.77 -0.16
C GLN A 154 -32.13 3.72 0.94
N ASP A 155 -33.12 3.57 1.82
CA ASP A 155 -33.07 2.59 2.89
C ASP A 155 -32.88 1.18 2.31
N VAL A 156 -32.03 0.39 2.96
CA VAL A 156 -31.71 -0.97 2.52
C VAL A 156 -32.50 -1.95 3.37
N GLU A 157 -33.30 -2.78 2.70
CA GLU A 157 -34.00 -3.89 3.34
C GLU A 157 -33.13 -5.14 3.32
N ILE A 158 -32.84 -5.68 4.50
CA ILE A 158 -32.11 -6.95 4.65
C ILE A 158 -33.11 -8.02 5.09
N PRO A 159 -33.39 -9.03 4.24
CA PRO A 159 -34.35 -10.09 4.54
C PRO A 159 -34.05 -10.77 5.89
N GLY A 160 -35.07 -10.87 6.75
CA GLY A 160 -34.95 -11.49 8.07
C GLY A 160 -34.28 -10.63 9.15
N VAL A 161 -33.84 -9.40 8.83
CA VAL A 161 -33.22 -8.47 9.79
C VAL A 161 -34.01 -7.18 9.92
N GLY A 162 -34.45 -6.59 8.79
CA GLY A 162 -35.25 -5.36 8.76
C GLY A 162 -34.67 -4.30 7.83
N THR A 163 -35.24 -3.09 7.91
CA THR A 163 -34.88 -1.94 7.08
C THR A 163 -33.89 -1.02 7.79
N PHE A 164 -32.81 -0.64 7.10
CA PHE A 164 -31.77 0.24 7.63
C PHE A 164 -31.75 1.57 6.86
N ASN A 165 -31.77 2.67 7.61
CA ASN A 165 -31.55 3.99 7.05
C ASN A 165 -30.08 4.11 6.60
N THR A 166 -29.87 4.49 5.35
CA THR A 166 -28.53 4.70 4.80
C THR A 166 -28.26 6.19 4.61
N PHE A 167 -27.03 6.59 4.85
CA PHE A 167 -26.58 7.96 4.68
C PHE A 167 -25.26 7.96 3.92
N ARG A 168 -25.16 8.81 2.91
CA ARG A 168 -23.87 9.16 2.28
C ARG A 168 -23.30 10.36 3.02
N LEU A 169 -22.10 10.21 3.54
CA LEU A 169 -21.36 11.32 4.14
C LEU A 169 -20.68 12.13 3.05
N GLY A 170 -20.94 13.44 3.05
CA GLY A 170 -20.26 14.40 2.20
C GLY A 170 -18.94 14.88 2.79
N LEU A 171 -18.23 15.74 2.06
CA LEU A 171 -16.98 16.36 2.50
C LEU A 171 -17.12 17.88 2.75
N ASP A 172 -18.32 18.44 2.60
CA ASP A 172 -18.58 19.88 2.75
C ASP A 172 -18.19 20.44 4.13
N ASP A 173 -18.51 19.70 5.20
CA ASP A 173 -18.12 20.07 6.56
C ASP A 173 -16.58 20.10 6.77
N MET A 174 -15.83 19.37 5.93
CA MET A 174 -14.37 19.31 5.98
C MET A 174 -13.70 20.29 5.01
N ALA A 175 -14.47 21.05 4.21
CA ALA A 175 -13.94 21.90 3.16
C ALA A 175 -12.96 22.96 3.68
N GLY A 176 -13.26 23.56 4.83
CA GLY A 176 -12.39 24.56 5.47
C GLY A 176 -11.05 23.98 5.96
N VAL A 177 -10.98 22.68 6.23
CA VAL A 177 -9.77 22.01 6.73
C VAL A 177 -8.95 21.41 5.59
N LEU A 178 -9.62 20.77 4.63
CA LEU A 178 -8.96 20.07 3.52
C LEU A 178 -8.60 21.01 2.37
N GLY A 179 -9.40 22.03 2.10
CA GLY A 179 -9.18 22.98 1.00
C GLY A 179 -7.78 23.58 0.99
N PRO A 180 -7.33 24.25 2.09
CA PRO A 180 -6.00 24.84 2.14
C PRO A 180 -4.85 23.83 1.97
N LYS A 181 -5.03 22.59 2.44
CA LYS A 181 -4.03 21.52 2.31
C LYS A 181 -3.92 21.02 0.87
N ILE A 182 -5.06 20.94 0.17
CA ILE A 182 -5.09 20.61 -1.26
C ILE A 182 -4.40 21.72 -2.05
N ASP A 183 -4.71 22.99 -1.77
CA ASP A 183 -4.09 24.14 -2.45
C ASP A 183 -2.56 24.22 -2.20
N GLU A 184 -2.09 23.77 -1.03
CA GLU A 184 -0.66 23.63 -0.76
C GLU A 184 -0.03 22.46 -1.56
N ALA A 185 -0.69 21.31 -1.59
CA ALA A 185 -0.21 20.15 -2.33
C ALA A 185 -0.10 20.43 -3.84
N GLU A 186 -1.12 21.07 -4.43
CA GLU A 186 -1.12 21.49 -5.84
C GLU A 186 0.03 22.47 -6.12
N ARG A 187 0.29 23.43 -5.23
CA ARG A 187 1.40 24.38 -5.40
C ARG A 187 2.78 23.71 -5.38
N ARG A 188 3.01 22.75 -4.49
CA ARG A 188 4.30 22.03 -4.42
C ARG A 188 4.58 21.26 -5.71
N LEU A 189 3.55 20.68 -6.30
CA LEU A 189 3.67 19.95 -7.57
C LEU A 189 3.99 20.86 -8.75
N HIS A 190 3.59 22.13 -8.70
CA HIS A 190 3.94 23.13 -9.71
C HIS A 190 5.30 23.82 -9.47
N SER A 191 5.88 23.71 -8.28
CA SER A 191 7.18 24.32 -7.95
C SER A 191 8.37 23.39 -8.14
N ASP A 192 8.12 22.08 -8.28
CA ASP A 192 9.15 21.05 -8.50
C ASP A 192 9.36 20.72 -10.01
N GLU A 193 8.77 21.51 -10.92
CA GLU A 193 9.12 21.58 -12.36
C GLU A 193 10.29 22.55 -12.63
#